data_AF-A0A936WH65-F1
#
_entry.id   AF-A0A936WH65-F1
#
_cell.length_a   1.000
_cell.length_b   1.000
_cell.length_c   1.000
_cell.angle_alpha   90.00
_cell.angle_beta   90.00
_cell.angle_gamma   90.00
#
_symmetry.space_group_name_H-M   'P 1'
#
loop_
_entity.id
_entity.type
_entity.pdbx_description
1 polymer ?
#
loop_
_entity_poly.entity_id
_entity_poly.type
_entity_poly.pdbx_seq_one_letter_code
_entity_poly.pdbx_strand_id
1 'polypeptide(L)'
;MLKPLVKYLFLIIMLAISQLASAQATRTWVSGVGDDANPCSRTAPCKTFAGSISKTAAGGEISVLDPGGFGAVTITKAITIDGGGLPASILSSLTNGIIVNAGASDVVAIRGVHINGVRTGLNGIRFIAGKELHVENCVIENVVQKGLMRKIPPRIACSL
;
A
#
# COMPACT_ATOMS: atom_id res chain seq x y z
N MET A 1 -26.44 43.46 -20.91
CA MET A 1 -26.76 42.78 -19.63
C MET A 1 -26.11 41.39 -19.49
N LEU A 2 -25.32 40.92 -20.47
CA LEU A 2 -24.68 39.59 -20.45
C LEU A 2 -23.36 39.51 -19.64
N LYS A 3 -22.66 40.65 -19.47
CA LYS A 3 -21.38 40.77 -18.77
C LYS A 3 -21.40 40.37 -17.27
N PRO A 4 -22.42 40.71 -16.45
CA PRO A 4 -22.47 40.26 -15.06
C PRO A 4 -22.72 38.75 -14.94
N LEU A 5 -23.49 38.18 -15.88
CA LEU A 5 -23.87 36.76 -15.89
C LEU A 5 -22.65 35.84 -16.10
N VAL A 6 -21.71 36.23 -16.97
CA VAL A 6 -20.43 35.54 -17.18
C VAL A 6 -19.55 35.56 -15.93
N LYS A 7 -19.59 36.65 -15.15
CA LYS A 7 -18.81 36.82 -13.92
C LYS A 7 -19.29 35.91 -12.80
N TYR A 8 -20.61 35.76 -12.65
CA TYR A 8 -21.21 34.83 -11.69
C TYR A 8 -21.02 33.36 -12.09
N LEU A 9 -21.08 33.06 -13.39
CA LEU A 9 -20.81 31.71 -13.91
C LEU A 9 -19.36 31.27 -13.63
N PHE A 10 -18.39 32.18 -13.82
CA PHE A 10 -16.99 31.91 -13.50
C PHE A 10 -16.74 31.71 -11.99
N LEU A 11 -17.46 32.46 -11.14
CA LEU A 11 -17.37 32.32 -9.68
C LEU A 11 -17.96 31.00 -9.17
N ILE A 12 -19.08 30.53 -9.76
CA ILE A 12 -19.71 29.24 -9.44
C ILE A 12 -18.81 28.06 -9.85
N ILE A 13 -18.14 28.15 -11.00
CA ILE A 13 -17.18 27.13 -11.45
C ILE A 13 -15.99 27.03 -10.49
N MET A 14 -15.45 28.16 -10.00
CA MET A 14 -14.32 28.15 -9.05
C MET A 14 -14.70 27.61 -7.66
N LEU A 15 -15.95 27.76 -7.22
CA LEU A 15 -16.44 27.22 -5.95
C LEU A 15 -16.75 25.72 -6.01
N ALA A 16 -16.92 25.15 -7.21
CA ALA A 16 -17.20 23.72 -7.41
C ALA A 16 -15.93 22.85 -7.46
N ILE A 17 -14.75 23.43 -7.68
CA ILE A 17 -13.48 22.69 -7.85
C ILE A 17 -12.80 22.39 -6.49
N SER A 18 -13.22 23.04 -5.40
CA SER A 18 -12.62 22.88 -4.06
C SER A 18 -13.01 21.58 -3.33
N GLN A 19 -13.83 20.71 -3.93
CA GLN A 19 -14.33 19.48 -3.27
C GLN A 19 -13.52 18.20 -3.59
N LEU A 20 -12.47 18.26 -4.41
CA LEU A 20 -11.67 17.07 -4.76
C LEU A 20 -10.43 16.84 -3.89
N ALA A 21 -10.28 17.57 -2.78
CA ALA A 21 -9.35 17.16 -1.74
C ALA A 21 -9.93 15.98 -0.96
N SER A 22 -9.95 14.78 -1.57
CA SER A 22 -10.18 13.55 -0.81
C SER A 22 -9.02 13.40 0.17
N ALA A 23 -9.27 13.76 1.42
CA ALA A 23 -8.33 13.50 2.49
C ALA A 23 -8.14 11.98 2.55
N GLN A 24 -6.95 11.51 2.16
CA GLN A 24 -6.62 10.09 2.26
C GLN A 24 -6.75 9.66 3.73
N ALA A 25 -7.27 8.46 3.95
CA ALA A 25 -7.46 7.98 5.31
C ALA A 25 -6.09 7.70 5.95
N THR A 26 -5.90 8.10 7.21
CA THR A 26 -4.68 7.74 7.96
C THR A 26 -4.58 6.25 8.24
N ARG A 27 -5.73 5.55 8.20
CA ARG A 27 -5.81 4.09 8.28
C ARG A 27 -6.84 3.55 7.28
N THR A 28 -6.46 2.52 6.54
CA THR A 28 -7.37 1.76 5.66
C THR A 28 -7.36 0.28 6.01
N TRP A 29 -8.33 -0.46 5.47
CA TRP A 29 -8.54 -1.86 5.76
C TRP A 29 -8.60 -2.69 4.49
N VAL A 30 -8.01 -3.88 4.53
CA VAL A 30 -8.18 -4.93 3.51
C VAL A 30 -8.88 -6.15 4.08
N SER A 31 -9.65 -6.85 3.24
CA SER A 31 -10.46 -8.00 3.61
C SER A 31 -10.46 -9.06 2.52
N GLY A 32 -10.47 -10.33 2.92
CA GLY A 32 -10.60 -11.47 2.02
C GLY A 32 -11.92 -11.47 1.24
N VAL A 33 -12.91 -10.68 1.69
CA VAL A 33 -14.21 -10.48 1.01
C VAL A 33 -14.44 -9.02 0.59
N GLY A 34 -13.40 -8.18 0.62
CA GLY A 34 -13.48 -6.75 0.25
C GLY A 34 -13.62 -6.49 -1.26
N ASP A 35 -13.68 -5.21 -1.62
CA ASP A 35 -13.75 -4.70 -3.00
C ASP A 35 -12.89 -3.44 -3.13
N ASP A 36 -12.01 -3.36 -4.13
CA ASP A 36 -11.14 -2.20 -4.36
C ASP A 36 -11.89 -0.95 -4.85
N ALA A 37 -13.18 -1.06 -5.18
CA ALA A 37 -14.06 0.10 -5.37
C ALA A 37 -14.44 0.78 -4.05
N ASN A 38 -14.39 0.07 -2.92
CA ASN A 38 -14.79 0.59 -1.61
C ASN A 38 -13.86 1.71 -1.11
N PRO A 39 -14.29 2.57 -0.17
CA PRO A 39 -13.42 3.58 0.42
C PRO A 39 -12.27 3.01 1.29
N CYS A 40 -12.14 1.69 1.41
CA CYS A 40 -11.22 0.99 2.32
C CYS A 40 -11.40 1.35 3.80
N SER A 41 -12.63 1.69 4.20
CA SER A 41 -12.97 1.87 5.61
C SER A 41 -13.11 0.50 6.28
N ARG A 42 -13.20 0.48 7.61
CA ARG A 42 -13.36 -0.78 8.34
C ARG A 42 -14.65 -1.54 7.99
N THR A 43 -15.71 -0.82 7.61
CA THR A 43 -17.02 -1.40 7.24
C THR A 43 -17.18 -1.61 5.73
N ALA A 44 -16.31 -1.00 4.92
CA ALA A 44 -16.23 -1.20 3.48
C ALA A 44 -14.74 -1.35 3.10
N PRO A 45 -14.12 -2.50 3.41
CA PRO A 45 -12.69 -2.73 3.21
C PRO A 45 -12.38 -2.98 1.73
N CYS A 46 -11.11 -2.74 1.37
CA CYS A 46 -10.59 -3.02 0.04
C CYS A 46 -10.19 -4.48 -0.11
N LYS A 47 -10.12 -4.97 -1.35
CA LYS A 47 -9.74 -6.36 -1.64
C LYS A 47 -8.23 -6.55 -1.62
N THR A 48 -7.47 -5.53 -2.03
CA THR A 48 -6.02 -5.65 -2.24
C THR A 48 -5.21 -4.58 -1.52
N PHE A 49 -3.92 -4.87 -1.31
CA PHE A 49 -2.96 -3.87 -0.85
C PHE A 49 -2.80 -2.75 -1.88
N ALA A 50 -2.88 -3.05 -3.18
CA ALA A 50 -2.82 -2.05 -4.25
C ALA A 50 -4.03 -1.10 -4.24
N GLY A 51 -5.23 -1.62 -3.98
CA GLY A 51 -6.45 -0.81 -3.81
C GLY A 51 -6.37 0.11 -2.60
N SER A 52 -5.99 -0.44 -1.45
CA SER A 52 -5.89 0.31 -0.18
C SER A 52 -4.79 1.36 -0.14
N ILE A 53 -3.61 1.10 -0.69
CA ILE A 53 -2.51 2.07 -0.65
C ILE A 53 -2.85 3.37 -1.40
N SER A 54 -3.66 3.31 -2.45
CA SER A 54 -4.11 4.50 -3.19
C SER A 54 -4.98 5.44 -2.34
N LYS A 55 -5.67 4.89 -1.33
CA LYS A 55 -6.62 5.59 -0.45
C LYS A 55 -6.07 5.86 0.96
N THR A 56 -4.86 5.38 1.25
CA THR A 56 -4.18 5.61 2.53
C THR A 56 -3.26 6.81 2.43
N ALA A 57 -3.23 7.66 3.46
CA ALA A 57 -2.33 8.81 3.52
C ALA A 57 -0.87 8.35 3.57
N ALA A 58 0.05 9.20 3.09
CA ALA A 58 1.47 8.99 3.35
C ALA A 58 1.72 9.01 4.86
N GLY A 59 2.51 8.06 5.36
CA GLY A 59 2.72 7.80 6.79
C GLY A 59 1.56 7.05 7.48
N GLY A 60 0.51 6.68 6.73
CA GLY A 60 -0.64 5.94 7.26
C GLY A 60 -0.41 4.42 7.35
N GLU A 61 -1.47 3.71 7.76
CA GLU A 61 -1.47 2.27 7.97
C GLU A 61 -2.54 1.56 7.12
N ILE A 62 -2.19 0.42 6.54
CA ILE A 62 -3.10 -0.54 5.92
C ILE A 62 -3.19 -1.74 6.86
N SER A 63 -4.37 -2.02 7.40
CA SER A 63 -4.60 -3.14 8.31
C SER A 63 -5.40 -4.25 7.65
N VAL A 64 -5.03 -5.49 7.94
CA VAL A 64 -5.79 -6.67 7.53
C VAL A 64 -6.93 -6.92 8.52
N LEU A 65 -8.16 -6.96 8.01
CA LEU A 65 -9.37 -7.16 8.81
C LEU A 65 -9.68 -8.64 9.06
N ASP A 66 -9.45 -9.48 8.05
CA ASP A 66 -9.74 -10.92 8.05
C ASP A 66 -8.75 -11.67 7.14
N PRO A 67 -8.57 -12.99 7.31
CA PRO A 67 -7.59 -13.77 6.56
C PRO A 67 -7.82 -13.69 5.04
N GLY A 68 -6.76 -13.57 4.23
CA GLY A 68 -6.92 -13.46 2.79
C GLY A 68 -5.63 -13.35 1.98
N GLY A 69 -5.81 -13.38 0.66
CA GLY A 69 -4.79 -13.05 -0.34
C GLY A 69 -5.00 -11.63 -0.86
N PHE A 70 -4.05 -10.73 -0.59
CA PHE A 70 -4.18 -9.29 -0.83
C PHE A 70 -3.39 -8.77 -2.03
N GLY A 71 -2.71 -9.67 -2.74
CA GLY A 71 -1.98 -9.37 -3.97
C GLY A 71 -0.66 -8.63 -3.74
N ALA A 72 0.18 -8.63 -4.78
CA ALA A 72 1.45 -7.90 -4.79
C ALA A 72 1.20 -6.37 -4.77
N VAL A 73 2.14 -5.60 -4.22
CA VAL A 73 2.00 -4.15 -4.09
C VAL A 73 3.32 -3.41 -4.33
N THR A 74 3.23 -2.24 -4.96
CA THR A 74 4.34 -1.28 -5.07
C THR A 74 4.10 -0.13 -4.09
N ILE A 75 5.03 0.08 -3.17
CA ILE A 75 5.01 1.11 -2.14
C ILE A 75 5.86 2.28 -2.62
N THR A 76 5.24 3.44 -2.81
CA THR A 76 5.87 4.67 -3.31
C THR A 76 5.88 5.83 -2.31
N LYS A 77 5.40 5.58 -1.08
CA LYS A 77 5.30 6.55 0.01
C LYS A 77 5.52 5.85 1.35
N ALA A 78 5.80 6.61 2.40
CA ALA A 78 5.79 6.09 3.76
C ALA A 78 4.45 5.39 4.05
N ILE A 79 4.49 4.16 4.53
CA ILE A 79 3.30 3.34 4.81
C ILE A 79 3.65 2.22 5.79
N THR A 80 2.69 1.85 6.62
CA THR A 80 2.72 0.59 7.39
C THR A 80 1.73 -0.39 6.78
N ILE A 81 2.16 -1.61 6.46
CA ILE A 81 1.27 -2.74 6.16
C ILE A 81 1.27 -3.66 7.38
N ASP A 82 0.10 -3.84 7.97
CA ASP A 82 -0.11 -4.64 9.16
C ASP A 82 -1.04 -5.82 8.90
N GLY A 83 -0.48 -7.04 8.93
CA GLY A 83 -1.23 -8.29 8.87
C GLY A 83 -2.06 -8.60 10.11
N GLY A 84 -1.87 -7.89 11.23
CA GLY A 84 -2.68 -8.05 12.44
C GLY A 84 -2.57 -9.42 13.12
N GLY A 85 -1.54 -10.22 12.80
CA GLY A 85 -1.40 -11.60 13.26
C GLY A 85 -2.38 -12.59 12.62
N LEU A 86 -3.14 -12.15 11.63
CA LEU A 86 -4.02 -12.98 10.82
C LEU A 86 -3.26 -13.50 9.58
N PRO A 87 -3.71 -14.60 8.94
CA PRO A 87 -3.15 -15.04 7.66
C PRO A 87 -3.34 -13.99 6.55
N ALA A 88 -2.37 -13.09 6.44
CA ALA A 88 -2.28 -12.07 5.40
C ALA A 88 -1.27 -12.50 4.35
N SER A 89 -1.74 -12.85 3.16
CA SER A 89 -0.88 -13.50 2.16
C SER A 89 -0.74 -12.71 0.86
N ILE A 90 0.43 -12.83 0.25
CA ILE A 90 0.75 -12.40 -1.10
C ILE A 90 1.21 -13.64 -1.89
N LEU A 91 0.52 -13.91 -2.99
CA LEU A 91 0.94 -14.91 -3.99
C LEU A 91 1.60 -14.17 -5.16
N SER A 92 2.91 -14.32 -5.35
CA SER A 92 3.68 -13.51 -6.30
C SER A 92 4.27 -14.32 -7.46
N SER A 93 3.43 -15.03 -8.22
CA SER A 93 3.88 -15.79 -9.39
C SER A 93 4.50 -14.86 -10.44
N LEU A 94 5.67 -15.24 -10.97
CA LEU A 94 6.42 -14.52 -12.03
C LEU A 94 6.74 -13.04 -11.73
N THR A 95 6.53 -12.58 -10.50
CA THR A 95 6.61 -11.17 -10.09
C THR A 95 7.32 -11.03 -8.74
N ASN A 96 7.58 -9.80 -8.30
CA ASN A 96 8.03 -9.54 -6.93
C ASN A 96 6.78 -9.42 -6.02
N GLY A 97 6.86 -9.89 -4.78
CA GLY A 97 5.74 -9.77 -3.83
C GLY A 97 5.47 -8.32 -3.43
N ILE A 98 6.47 -7.65 -2.87
CA ILE A 98 6.40 -6.23 -2.51
C ILE A 98 7.58 -5.50 -3.15
N ILE A 99 7.30 -4.38 -3.82
CA ILE A 99 8.33 -3.47 -4.32
C ILE A 99 8.28 -2.21 -3.48
N VAL A 100 9.41 -1.79 -2.91
CA VAL A 100 9.53 -0.53 -2.18
C VAL A 100 10.37 0.44 -3.01
N ASN A 101 9.73 1.51 -3.47
CA ASN A 101 10.34 2.60 -4.23
C ASN A 101 9.79 3.93 -3.70
N ALA A 102 9.99 4.16 -2.40
CA ALA A 102 9.48 5.31 -1.68
C ALA A 102 10.46 6.51 -1.72
N GLY A 103 10.01 7.67 -1.27
CA GLY A 103 10.84 8.87 -1.18
C GLY A 103 12.03 8.69 -0.24
N ALA A 104 13.11 9.46 -0.43
CA ALA A 104 14.36 9.30 0.32
C ALA A 104 14.21 9.50 1.85
N SER A 105 13.15 10.18 2.29
CA SER A 105 12.83 10.41 3.71
C SER A 105 11.79 9.43 4.27
N ASP A 106 11.21 8.58 3.42
CA ASP A 106 10.09 7.72 3.78
C ASP A 106 10.54 6.46 4.52
N VAL A 107 9.86 6.17 5.61
CA VAL A 107 10.01 4.91 6.35
C VAL A 107 8.83 4.01 5.99
N VAL A 108 9.13 2.76 5.64
CA VAL A 108 8.13 1.74 5.32
C VAL A 108 8.21 0.62 6.35
N ALA A 109 7.07 0.18 6.85
CA ALA A 109 6.98 -0.96 7.76
C ALA A 109 6.07 -2.03 7.16
N ILE A 110 6.52 -3.28 7.22
CA ILE A 110 5.75 -4.45 6.77
C ILE A 110 5.80 -5.45 7.92
N ARG A 111 4.64 -5.74 8.50
CA ARG A 111 4.53 -6.65 9.64
C ARG A 111 3.47 -7.73 9.46
N GLY A 112 3.80 -8.96 9.83
CA GLY A 112 2.83 -10.07 9.85
C GLY A 112 2.30 -10.48 8.47
N VAL A 113 3.09 -10.30 7.41
CA VAL A 113 2.70 -10.67 6.03
C VAL A 113 3.43 -11.93 5.57
N HIS A 114 2.70 -12.86 4.98
CA HIS A 114 3.21 -14.06 4.33
C HIS A 114 3.34 -13.84 2.82
N ILE A 115 4.52 -14.06 2.25
CA ILE A 115 4.80 -13.89 0.82
C ILE A 115 5.25 -15.24 0.25
N ASN A 116 4.45 -15.80 -0.64
CA ASN A 116 4.74 -17.06 -1.31
C ASN A 116 4.93 -16.84 -2.81
N GLY A 117 6.14 -17.14 -3.30
CA GLY A 117 6.51 -16.99 -4.72
C GLY A 117 6.07 -18.15 -5.62
N VAL A 118 5.39 -19.18 -5.10
CA VAL A 118 4.92 -20.37 -5.83
C VAL A 118 5.98 -21.03 -6.72
N ARG A 119 7.26 -20.92 -6.32
CA ARG A 119 8.44 -21.48 -6.99
C ARG A 119 8.75 -20.84 -8.35
N THR A 120 8.08 -19.75 -8.71
CA THR A 120 8.29 -19.00 -9.97
C THR A 120 8.45 -17.49 -9.75
N GLY A 121 8.06 -16.98 -8.58
CA GLY A 121 8.13 -15.58 -8.18
C GLY A 121 9.55 -15.11 -7.95
N LEU A 122 9.83 -13.85 -8.28
CA LEU A 122 11.15 -13.25 -8.31
C LEU A 122 11.69 -13.01 -6.88
N ASN A 123 11.61 -11.79 -6.36
CA ASN A 123 11.97 -11.47 -4.98
C ASN A 123 10.73 -11.38 -4.10
N GLY A 124 10.83 -11.75 -2.83
CA GLY A 124 9.74 -11.53 -1.88
C GLY A 124 9.49 -10.04 -1.66
N ILE A 125 10.51 -9.35 -1.17
CA ILE A 125 10.54 -7.89 -1.06
C ILE A 125 11.72 -7.35 -1.88
N ARG A 126 11.45 -6.40 -2.78
CA ARG A 126 12.44 -5.69 -3.58
C ARG A 126 12.52 -4.24 -3.11
N PHE A 127 13.55 -3.90 -2.35
CA PHE A 127 13.81 -2.56 -1.86
C PHE A 127 14.71 -1.78 -2.84
N ILE A 128 14.12 -0.82 -3.53
CA ILE A 128 14.76 0.06 -4.53
C ILE A 128 15.19 1.38 -3.91
N ALA A 129 14.28 2.06 -3.20
CA ALA A 129 14.49 3.37 -2.58
C ALA A 129 13.58 3.58 -1.36
N GLY A 130 14.04 4.40 -0.42
CA GLY A 130 13.40 4.72 0.86
C GLY A 130 14.46 5.08 1.91
N LYS A 131 14.05 5.72 3.02
CA LYS A 131 14.94 5.97 4.16
C LYS A 131 15.27 4.68 4.90
N GLU A 132 14.24 3.91 5.20
CA GLU A 132 14.30 2.72 6.06
C GLU A 132 13.15 1.76 5.73
N LEU A 133 13.42 0.46 5.89
CA LEU A 133 12.45 -0.61 5.76
C LEU A 133 12.47 -1.46 7.03
N HIS A 134 11.35 -1.50 7.75
CA HIS A 134 11.10 -2.40 8.87
C HIS A 134 10.37 -3.64 8.35
N VAL A 135 10.91 -4.82 8.63
CA VAL A 135 10.28 -6.11 8.31
C VAL A 135 10.18 -6.92 9.58
N GLU A 136 8.96 -7.16 10.04
CA GLU A 136 8.68 -7.74 11.35
C GLU A 136 7.73 -8.92 11.19
N ASN A 137 8.09 -10.10 11.72
CA ASN A 137 7.21 -11.27 11.72
C ASN A 137 6.64 -11.64 10.32
N CYS A 138 7.42 -11.40 9.27
CA CYS A 138 7.07 -11.77 7.90
C CYS A 138 7.65 -13.14 7.55
N VAL A 139 6.89 -13.94 6.81
CA VAL A 139 7.37 -15.20 6.25
C VAL A 139 7.49 -15.02 4.75
N ILE A 140 8.65 -15.32 4.18
CA ILE A 140 8.89 -15.25 2.73
C ILE A 140 9.42 -16.60 2.26
N GLU A 141 8.70 -17.23 1.35
CA GLU A 141 9.00 -18.58 0.91
C GLU A 141 8.76 -18.77 -0.60
N ASN A 142 9.31 -19.84 -1.15
CA ASN A 142 9.06 -20.28 -2.52
C ASN A 142 9.36 -19.22 -3.60
N VAL A 143 10.31 -18.32 -3.36
CA VAL A 143 10.82 -17.36 -4.34
C VAL A 143 12.05 -17.91 -5.05
N VAL A 144 12.29 -17.52 -6.32
CA VAL A 144 13.42 -17.99 -7.14
C VAL A 144 14.64 -17.07 -7.10
N GLN A 145 14.48 -15.85 -6.59
CA GLN A 145 15.59 -14.92 -6.37
C GLN A 145 15.86 -14.78 -4.86
N LYS A 146 15.77 -13.56 -4.30
CA LYS A 146 16.04 -13.32 -2.88
C LYS A 146 14.74 -13.10 -2.11
N GLY A 147 14.68 -13.56 -0.86
CA GLY A 147 13.58 -13.20 0.04
C GLY A 147 13.46 -11.68 0.20
N LEU A 148 14.61 -11.01 0.44
CA LEU A 148 14.75 -9.56 0.43
C LEU A 148 15.91 -9.14 -0.49
N MET A 149 15.61 -8.42 -1.57
CA MET A 149 16.61 -7.83 -2.48
C MET A 149 16.75 -6.34 -2.24
N ARG A 150 17.99 -5.84 -2.18
CA ARG A 150 18.32 -4.42 -1.93
C ARG A 150 19.17 -3.86 -3.07
N LYS A 151 18.86 -2.63 -3.51
CA LYS A 151 19.68 -1.88 -4.49
C LYS A 151 20.74 -0.98 -3.83
N ILE A 152 20.49 -0.48 -2.61
CA ILE A 152 21.29 0.51 -1.86
C ILE A 152 21.26 0.10 -0.36
N PRO A 153 22.22 0.48 0.51
CA PRO A 153 22.18 0.11 1.92
C PRO A 153 21.43 1.13 2.82
N PRO A 154 20.11 0.99 3.12
CA PRO A 154 19.51 1.64 4.30
C PRO A 154 19.76 0.85 5.61
N ARG A 155 19.36 1.41 6.75
CA ARG A 155 19.22 0.62 7.98
C ARG A 155 18.00 -0.31 7.80
N ILE A 156 18.15 -1.59 8.08
CA ILE A 156 17.04 -2.55 8.10
C ILE A 156 17.10 -3.21 9.46
N ALA A 157 16.06 -2.99 10.27
CA ALA A 157 15.81 -3.79 11.45
C ALA A 157 14.96 -4.99 11.00
N CYS A 158 15.58 -6.17 11.03
CA CYS A 158 14.92 -7.44 10.76
C CYS A 158 14.89 -8.19 12.09
N SER A 159 13.73 -8.23 12.75
CA SER A 159 13.49 -9.14 13.86
C SER A 159 12.92 -10.43 13.26
N LEU A 160 13.80 -11.39 12.99
CA LEU A 160 13.42 -12.77 12.68
C LEU A 160 13.26 -13.56 13.98
#